data_AF-A0A1H3Z420-F1
#
_entry.id   AF-A0A1H3Z420-F1
#
_cell.length_a   1.000
_cell.length_b   1.000
_cell.length_c   1.000
_cell.angle_alpha   90.00
_cell.angle_beta   90.00
_cell.angle_gamma   90.00
#
_symmetry.space_group_name_H-M   'P 1'
#
loop_
_entity.id
_entity.type
_entity.pdbx_description
1 polymer ?
#
loop_
_entity_poly.entity_id
_entity_poly.type
_entity_poly.pdbx_seq_one_letter_code
_entity_poly.pdbx_strand_id
1 'polypeptide(L)'
;MTAIQSPTHYTGIYVNDVWQNCYLLSKDLLTSYDLADSESVMHCPLQAEYFLLQIEPAISRHQILLDIYRYAQICAAGQKIPAHDQLLKSVAEVVAAGELRIFKVRDGHDIYD
;
A
#
# COMPACT_ATOMS: atom_id res chain seq x y z
N MET A 1 16.57 33.46 -4.73
CA MET A 1 15.47 32.62 -4.25
C MET A 1 14.93 31.88 -5.46
N THR A 2 14.99 30.55 -5.51
CA THR A 2 13.85 29.65 -5.33
C THR A 2 14.43 28.23 -5.28
N ALA A 3 14.40 27.60 -4.11
CA ALA A 3 14.55 26.14 -4.07
C ALA A 3 13.21 25.60 -4.55
N ILE A 4 13.14 25.12 -5.79
CA ILE A 4 12.01 24.30 -6.23
C ILE A 4 12.28 22.91 -5.68
N GLN A 5 11.88 22.67 -4.44
CA GLN A 5 11.74 21.33 -3.91
C GLN A 5 10.37 20.82 -4.34
N SER A 6 10.32 19.94 -5.33
CA SER A 6 9.17 19.06 -5.55
C SER A 6 9.68 17.80 -6.24
N PRO A 7 10.00 16.80 -5.42
CA PRO A 7 9.33 15.53 -5.53
C PRO A 7 8.69 15.27 -4.18
N THR A 8 7.37 15.29 -4.09
CA THR A 8 6.68 14.67 -2.97
C THR A 8 7.02 13.18 -3.01
N HIS A 9 8.12 12.82 -2.33
CA HIS A 9 8.53 11.44 -2.15
C HIS A 9 7.58 10.81 -1.14
N TYR A 10 6.44 10.32 -1.64
CA TYR A 10 5.54 9.52 -0.82
C TYR A 10 6.27 8.25 -0.40
N THR A 11 6.30 7.99 0.90
CA THR A 11 6.89 6.75 1.38
C THR A 11 5.78 5.71 1.42
N GLY A 12 5.97 4.60 0.71
CA GLY A 12 4.98 3.53 0.68
C GLY A 12 5.40 2.38 -0.22
N ILE A 13 4.52 1.41 -0.36
CA ILE A 13 4.70 0.24 -1.22
C ILE A 13 3.70 0.29 -2.35
N TYR A 14 4.21 0.20 -3.57
CA TYR A 14 3.39 0.09 -4.77
C TYR A 14 3.05 -1.38 -5.02
N VAL A 15 1.78 -1.67 -5.27
CA VAL A 15 1.29 -2.98 -5.65
C VAL A 15 0.30 -2.87 -6.80
N ASN A 16 0.24 -3.91 -7.61
CA ASN A 16 -0.77 -4.04 -8.66
C ASN A 16 -1.81 -5.09 -8.27
N ASP A 17 -3.06 -4.88 -8.70
CA ASP A 17 -4.09 -5.92 -8.64
C ASP A 17 -4.14 -6.77 -9.92
N VAL A 18 -4.98 -7.81 -9.93
CA VAL A 18 -5.23 -8.67 -11.10
C VAL A 18 -5.73 -7.92 -12.34
N TRP A 19 -6.30 -6.72 -12.17
CA TRP A 19 -6.80 -5.87 -13.25
C TRP A 19 -5.77 -4.82 -13.70
N GLN A 20 -4.52 -4.93 -13.26
CA GLN A 20 -3.43 -4.01 -13.59
C GLN A 20 -3.64 -2.59 -13.06
N ASN A 21 -4.48 -2.40 -12.04
CA ASN A 21 -4.52 -1.12 -11.34
C ASN A 21 -3.36 -1.03 -10.36
N CYS A 22 -2.70 0.12 -10.32
CA CYS A 22 -1.63 0.42 -9.38
C CYS A 22 -2.19 1.05 -8.10
N TYR A 23 -1.67 0.63 -6.95
CA TYR A 23 -2.03 1.16 -5.65
C TYR A 23 -0.79 1.48 -4.84
N LEU A 24 -0.87 2.57 -4.08
CA LEU A 24 0.11 2.94 -3.07
C LEU A 24 -0.44 2.59 -1.69
N LEU A 25 0.29 1.75 -0.96
CA LEU A 25 0.08 1.50 0.46
C LEU A 25 1.00 2.42 1.25
N SER A 26 0.42 3.36 1.99
CA SER A 26 1.19 4.34 2.76
C SER A 26 0.61 4.57 4.16
N LYS A 27 1.51 4.82 5.12
CA LYS A 27 1.16 5.30 6.46
C LYS A 27 0.92 6.82 6.47
N ASP A 28 1.32 7.51 5.42
CA ASP A 28 1.20 8.96 5.31
C ASP A 28 -0.26 9.36 5.07
N LEU A 29 -0.65 10.48 5.67
CA LEU A 29 -1.93 11.13 5.40
C LEU A 29 -1.86 11.84 4.04
N LEU A 30 -2.00 11.06 2.96
CA LEU A 30 -2.11 11.61 1.62
C LEU A 30 -3.54 12.11 1.39
N THR A 31 -3.65 13.33 0.88
CA THR A 31 -4.89 13.92 0.43
C THR A 31 -5.05 13.75 -1.08
N SER A 32 -6.26 13.95 -1.59
CA SER A 32 -6.54 13.96 -3.04
C SER A 32 -5.78 15.05 -3.81
N TYR A 33 -5.19 16.03 -3.11
CA TYR A 33 -4.27 17.01 -3.70
C TYR A 33 -2.85 16.46 -3.88
N ASP A 34 -2.44 15.50 -3.04
CA ASP A 34 -1.11 14.88 -3.09
C ASP A 34 -1.05 13.82 -4.19
N LEU A 35 -2.12 13.06 -4.35
CA LEU A 35 -2.29 12.09 -5.42
C LEU A 35 -3.52 12.52 -6.23
N ALA A 36 -3.29 13.20 -7.36
CA ALA A 36 -4.35 13.64 -8.26
C ALA A 36 -5.32 12.48 -8.55
N ASP A 37 -6.59 12.69 -8.22
CA ASP A 37 -7.68 11.70 -8.35
C ASP A 37 -7.49 10.37 -7.59
N SER A 38 -6.81 10.39 -6.44
CA SER A 38 -6.78 9.21 -5.55
C SER A 38 -8.08 9.06 -4.75
N GLU A 39 -8.67 7.87 -4.82
CA GLU A 39 -9.67 7.43 -3.86
C GLU A 39 -8.99 6.56 -2.80
N SER A 40 -9.27 6.83 -1.52
CA SER A 40 -8.96 5.90 -0.43
C SER A 40 -9.93 4.73 -0.54
N VAL A 41 -9.42 3.55 -0.85
CA VAL A 41 -10.26 2.46 -1.34
C VAL A 41 -10.93 1.65 -0.23
N MET A 42 -10.42 1.69 1.02
CA MET A 42 -10.81 0.66 2.02
C MET A 42 -11.00 1.19 3.44
N HIS A 43 -12.11 0.74 4.05
CA HIS A 43 -12.52 1.13 5.41
C HIS A 43 -12.85 -0.06 6.32
N CYS A 44 -12.74 -1.32 5.86
CA CYS A 44 -12.99 -2.50 6.69
C CYS A 44 -12.04 -3.67 6.41
N PRO A 45 -11.82 -4.59 7.38
CA PRO A 45 -10.84 -5.66 7.26
C PRO A 45 -11.13 -6.64 6.12
N LEU A 46 -12.40 -7.03 5.95
CA LEU A 46 -12.78 -7.99 4.92
C LEU A 46 -12.47 -7.47 3.51
N GLN A 47 -12.73 -6.18 3.24
CA GLN A 47 -12.37 -5.55 1.97
C GLN A 47 -10.85 -5.51 1.77
N ALA A 48 -10.10 -5.23 2.85
CA ALA A 48 -8.64 -5.28 2.81
C ALA A 48 -8.11 -6.69 2.51
N GLU A 49 -8.62 -7.73 3.17
CA GLU A 49 -8.23 -9.12 2.90
C GLU A 49 -8.50 -9.50 1.43
N TYR A 50 -9.68 -9.19 0.91
CA TYR A 50 -10.02 -9.45 -0.49
C TYR A 50 -9.06 -8.75 -1.44
N PHE A 51 -8.73 -7.47 -1.19
CA PHE A 51 -7.76 -6.75 -1.99
C PHE A 51 -6.37 -7.39 -1.96
N LEU A 52 -5.88 -7.75 -0.77
CA LEU A 52 -4.56 -8.38 -0.60
C LEU A 52 -4.47 -9.72 -1.36
N LEU A 53 -5.58 -10.45 -1.48
CA LEU A 53 -5.67 -11.67 -2.29
C LEU A 53 -5.63 -11.40 -3.80
N GLN A 54 -5.94 -10.19 -4.25
CA GLN A 54 -5.88 -9.78 -5.67
C GLN A 54 -4.51 -9.21 -6.06
N ILE A 55 -3.54 -9.11 -5.13
CA ILE A 55 -2.20 -8.58 -5.45
C ILE A 55 -1.48 -9.50 -6.43
N GLU A 56 -0.89 -8.88 -7.45
CA GLU A 56 -0.06 -9.51 -8.48
C GLU A 56 1.41 -9.03 -8.43
N PRO A 57 2.36 -9.87 -8.87
CA PRO A 57 2.13 -11.22 -9.36
C PRO A 57 1.85 -12.21 -8.21
N ALA A 58 0.89 -13.12 -8.39
CA ALA A 58 0.47 -14.07 -7.35
C ALA A 58 1.63 -14.90 -6.76
N ILE A 59 2.63 -15.25 -7.59
CA ILE A 59 3.83 -15.99 -7.19
C ILE A 59 4.70 -15.23 -6.17
N SER A 60 4.67 -13.90 -6.22
CA SER A 60 5.42 -13.03 -5.31
C SER A 60 4.58 -12.48 -4.17
N ARG A 61 3.28 -12.82 -4.09
CA ARG A 61 2.34 -12.25 -3.13
C ARG A 61 2.80 -12.41 -1.69
N HIS A 62 3.35 -13.55 -1.31
CA HIS A 62 3.88 -13.75 0.05
C HIS A 62 5.01 -12.75 0.37
N GLN A 63 5.92 -12.53 -0.58
CA GLN A 63 7.02 -11.57 -0.41
C GLN A 63 6.49 -10.13 -0.35
N ILE A 64 5.54 -9.78 -1.22
CA ILE A 64 4.90 -8.45 -1.21
C ILE A 64 4.19 -8.20 0.13
N LEU A 65 3.42 -9.17 0.62
CA LEU A 65 2.77 -9.10 1.95
C LEU A 65 3.78 -8.96 3.07
N LEU A 66 4.91 -9.66 3.00
CA LEU A 66 5.99 -9.53 3.97
C LEU A 66 6.60 -8.13 3.97
N ASP A 67 6.79 -7.54 2.78
CA ASP A 67 7.32 -6.19 2.65
C ASP A 67 6.32 -5.15 3.18
N ILE A 68 5.02 -5.32 2.89
CA ILE A 68 3.93 -4.50 3.47
C ILE A 68 3.94 -4.62 5.00
N TYR A 69 4.01 -5.84 5.51
CA TYR A 69 4.02 -6.13 6.94
C TYR A 69 5.22 -5.49 7.66
N ARG A 70 6.41 -5.51 7.03
CA ARG A 70 7.62 -4.83 7.52
C ARG A 70 7.49 -3.31 7.47
N TYR A 71 7.00 -2.76 6.36
CA TYR A 71 6.80 -1.32 6.19
C TYR A 71 5.78 -0.77 7.19
N ALA A 72 4.69 -1.48 7.42
CA ALA A 72 3.71 -1.15 8.45
C ALA A 72 4.28 -1.22 9.88
N GLN A 73 5.48 -1.79 10.07
CA GLN A 73 6.15 -2.01 11.37
C GLN A 73 5.34 -2.90 12.30
N ILE A 74 4.63 -3.89 11.74
CA ILE A 74 3.74 -4.78 12.50
C ILE A 74 4.55 -5.76 13.37
N CYS A 75 5.79 -6.07 12.97
CA CYS A 75 6.69 -6.89 13.78
C CYS A 75 7.71 -6.03 14.56
N ALA A 76 7.90 -6.39 15.82
CA ALA A 76 9.09 -5.98 16.57
C ALA A 76 10.34 -6.72 16.06
N ALA A 77 11.50 -6.07 16.10
CA ALA A 77 12.77 -6.67 15.70
C ALA A 77 13.01 -8.01 16.44
N GLY A 78 13.28 -9.08 15.70
CA GLY A 78 13.59 -10.41 16.25
C GLY A 78 12.44 -11.42 16.29
N GLN A 79 11.22 -11.05 15.88
CA GLN A 79 10.13 -12.00 15.73
C GLN A 79 10.28 -12.85 14.46
N LYS A 80 9.82 -14.11 14.52
CA LYS A 80 9.78 -15.01 13.36
C LYS A 80 8.80 -14.45 12.32
N ILE A 81 9.17 -14.59 11.05
CA ILE A 81 8.30 -14.22 9.93
C ILE A 81 7.00 -15.06 10.00
N PRO A 82 5.82 -14.44 10.03
CA PRO A 82 4.55 -15.16 10.07
C PRO A 82 4.30 -16.00 8.82
N ALA A 83 3.45 -17.03 8.94
CA ALA A 83 2.94 -17.76 7.80
C ALA A 83 2.07 -16.86 6.90
N HIS A 84 1.83 -17.27 5.64
CA HIS A 84 1.10 -16.46 4.65
C HIS A 84 -0.27 -15.97 5.16
N ASP A 85 -1.10 -16.86 5.71
CA ASP A 85 -2.43 -16.49 6.21
C ASP A 85 -2.36 -15.51 7.38
N GLN A 86 -1.33 -15.62 8.22
CA GLN A 86 -1.10 -14.70 9.33
C GLN A 86 -0.64 -13.33 8.84
N LEU A 87 0.21 -13.27 7.81
CA LEU A 87 0.61 -12.02 7.17
C LEU A 87 -0.61 -11.30 6.59
N LEU A 88 -1.43 -12.03 5.83
CA LEU A 88 -2.62 -11.48 5.20
C LEU A 88 -3.57 -10.87 6.23
N LYS A 89 -3.89 -11.62 7.28
CA LYS A 89 -4.75 -11.15 8.36
C LYS A 89 -4.16 -9.93 9.08
N SER A 90 -2.87 -9.97 9.42
CA SER A 90 -2.23 -8.87 10.16
C SER A 90 -2.18 -7.58 9.34
N VAL A 91 -1.87 -7.68 8.04
CA VAL A 91 -1.88 -6.51 7.15
C VAL A 91 -3.30 -5.97 7.00
N ALA A 92 -4.30 -6.83 6.82
CA ALA A 92 -5.69 -6.41 6.71
C ALA A 92 -6.20 -5.70 7.98
N GLU A 93 -5.80 -6.15 9.16
CA GLU A 93 -6.13 -5.50 10.44
C GLU A 93 -5.56 -4.08 10.52
N VAL A 94 -4.31 -3.88 10.11
CA VAL A 94 -3.68 -2.54 10.08
C VAL A 94 -4.32 -1.62 9.05
N VAL A 95 -4.71 -2.17 7.90
CA VAL A 95 -5.47 -1.41 6.89
C VAL A 95 -6.83 -0.99 7.44
N ALA A 96 -7.54 -1.90 8.09
CA ALA A 96 -8.84 -1.62 8.69
C ALA A 96 -8.78 -0.62 9.85
N ALA A 97 -7.69 -0.64 10.63
CA ALA A 97 -7.42 0.33 11.66
C ALA A 97 -7.12 1.75 11.10
N GLY A 98 -6.90 1.86 9.78
CA GLY A 98 -6.55 3.11 9.11
C GLY A 98 -5.10 3.55 9.30
N GLU A 99 -4.27 2.67 9.88
CA GLU A 99 -2.82 2.86 10.07
C GLU A 99 -2.03 2.68 8.77
N LEU A 100 -2.57 1.88 7.85
CA LEU A 100 -2.07 1.74 6.49
C LEU A 100 -3.20 2.00 5.51
N ARG A 101 -3.06 3.00 4.66
CA ARG A 101 -4.09 3.37 3.69
C ARG A 101 -3.70 2.92 2.30
N ILE A 102 -4.70 2.53 1.54
CA ILE A 102 -4.56 2.05 0.16
C ILE A 102 -5.15 3.13 -0.74
N PHE A 103 -4.28 3.75 -1.52
CA PHE A 103 -4.65 4.77 -2.50
C PHE A 103 -4.56 4.15 -3.88
N LYS A 104 -5.62 4.27 -4.67
CA LYS A 104 -5.52 3.96 -6.09
C LYS A 104 -4.72 5.06 -6.77
N VAL A 105 -3.68 4.67 -7.52
CA VAL A 105 -2.83 5.58 -8.28
C VAL A 105 -3.13 5.34 -9.75
N ARG A 106 -3.56 6.37 -10.48
CA ARG A 106 -3.56 6.28 -11.95
C ARG A 106 -2.12 6.22 -12.40
N ASP A 107 -1.82 5.35 -13.35
CA ASP A 107 -0.53 5.36 -14.05
C ASP A 107 -0.20 6.81 -14.39
N GLY A 108 0.89 7.30 -13.81
CA GLY A 108 1.41 8.63 -14.07
C GLY A 108 1.93 8.68 -15.50
N HIS A 109 1.02 8.80 -16.45
CA HIS A 109 1.35 9.03 -17.84
C HIS A 109 1.57 10.52 -18.16
N ASP A 110 1.37 11.41 -17.18
CA ASP A 110 1.47 12.88 -17.34
C ASP A 110 2.48 13.53 -16.37
N ILE A 111 3.58 12.85 -16.00
CA ILE A 111 4.68 13.48 -15.22
C ILE A 111 5.80 14.03 -16.13
N TYR A 112 5.59 14.02 -17.45
CA TYR A 112 6.52 14.62 -18.41
C TYR A 112 5.72 15.40 -19.46
N ASP A 113 5.36 16.64 -19.15
CA ASP A 113 5.22 17.71 -20.14
C ASP A 113 6.61 18.28 -20.50
#